data_AF-A0A3C0PP70-F1
#
_entry.id   AF-A0A3C0PP70-F1
#
_cell.length_a   1.000
_cell.length_b   1.000
_cell.length_c   1.000
_cell.angle_alpha   90.00
_cell.angle_beta   90.00
_cell.angle_gamma   90.00
#
_symmetry.space_group_name_H-M   'P 1'
#
loop_
_entity.id
_entity.type
_entity.pdbx_description
1 polymer ?
#
loop_
_entity_poly.entity_id
_entity_poly.type
_entity_poly.pdbx_seq_one_letter_code
_entity_poly.pdbx_strand_id
1 'polypeptide(L)' 'VLQTKLVRLGHDVGKVDGILGSKTRAAVRAEQIKLGMPSDAWPTPDLLNRL' A
#
# COMPACT_ATOMS: atom_id res chain seq x y z
N VAL A 1 3.37 -9.86 0.91
CA VAL A 1 4.02 -9.28 -0.30
C VAL A 1 3.62 -7.83 -0.59
N LEU A 2 2.38 -7.36 -0.38
CA LEU A 2 2.05 -5.91 -0.34
C LEU A 2 2.18 -5.32 1.08
N GLN A 3 1.35 -5.80 2.00
CA GLN A 3 1.29 -5.32 3.40
C GLN A 3 2.67 -5.37 4.07
N THR A 4 3.45 -6.43 3.83
CA THR A 4 4.84 -6.54 4.31
C THR A 4 5.73 -5.39 3.82
N LYS A 5 5.63 -5.00 2.54
CA LYS A 5 6.40 -3.88 1.99
C LYS A 5 5.98 -2.55 2.62
N LEU A 6 4.67 -2.33 2.76
CA LEU A 6 4.10 -1.14 3.39
C LEU A 6 4.55 -1.01 4.86
N VAL A 7 4.60 -2.11 5.62
CA VAL A 7 5.13 -2.11 7.00
C VAL A 7 6.61 -1.72 7.03
N ARG A 8 7.44 -2.23 6.12
CA ARG A 8 8.87 -1.83 6.03
C ARG A 8 9.04 -0.35 5.69
N LEU A 9 8.07 0.24 4.99
CA LEU A 9 8.03 1.67 4.67
C LEU A 9 7.45 2.52 5.82
N GLY A 10 7.06 1.90 6.94
CA GLY A 10 6.58 2.57 8.15
C GLY A 10 5.07 2.74 8.25
N HIS A 11 4.28 2.12 7.36
CA HIS A 11 2.83 2.22 7.40
C HIS A 11 2.20 1.24 8.40
N ASP A 12 1.20 1.70 9.14
CA ASP A 12 0.26 0.82 9.85
C ASP A 12 -0.77 0.27 8.87
N VAL A 13 -0.66 -1.02 8.58
CA VAL A 13 -1.60 -1.75 7.71
C VAL A 13 -2.57 -2.64 8.48
N GLY A 14 -2.49 -2.68 9.82
CA GLY A 14 -3.14 -3.70 10.63
C GLY A 14 -2.43 -5.06 10.56
N LYS A 15 -3.21 -6.15 10.61
CA LYS A 15 -2.66 -7.50 10.49
C LYS A 15 -2.19 -7.77 9.05
N VAL A 16 -1.04 -8.40 8.89
CA VAL A 16 -0.54 -8.86 7.59
C VAL A 16 -1.25 -10.17 7.24
N ASP A 17 -2.49 -10.07 6.78
CA ASP A 17 -3.40 -11.19 6.52
C ASP A 17 -3.83 -11.31 5.05
N GLY A 18 -3.37 -10.41 4.18
CA GLY A 18 -3.73 -10.36 2.76
C GLY A 18 -5.07 -9.67 2.48
N ILE A 19 -5.82 -9.25 3.50
CA ILE A 19 -7.09 -8.55 3.35
C ILE A 19 -6.81 -7.07 3.15
N LEU A 20 -7.35 -6.49 2.08
CA LEU A 20 -7.28 -5.06 1.84
C LEU A 20 -8.25 -4.34 2.79
N GLY A 21 -7.81 -4.07 4.02
CA GLY A 21 -8.56 -3.29 5.01
C GLY A 21 -8.45 -1.78 4.79
N SER A 22 -9.15 -0.99 5.63
CA SER A 22 -9.07 0.49 5.60
C SER A 22 -7.64 1.01 5.77
N LYS A 23 -6.89 0.43 6.72
CA LYS A 23 -5.48 0.75 6.98
C LYS A 23 -4.57 0.45 5.79
N THR A 24 -4.71 -0.73 5.18
CA THR A 24 -3.93 -1.08 3.98
C THR A 24 -4.27 -0.15 2.80
N ARG A 25 -5.54 0.21 2.59
CA ARG A 25 -5.94 1.19 1.56
C ARG A 25 -5.34 2.58 1.80
N ALA A 26 -5.33 3.05 3.04
CA ALA A 26 -4.70 4.33 3.39
C ALA A 26 -3.19 4.34 3.07
N ALA A 27 -2.48 3.27 3.42
CA ALA A 27 -1.07 3.09 3.12
C ALA A 27 -0.79 3.03 1.60
N VAL A 28 -1.60 2.28 0.86
CA VAL A 28 -1.53 2.22 -0.62
C VAL A 28 -1.70 3.62 -1.21
N ARG A 29 -2.71 4.36 -0.75
CA ARG A 29 -2.98 5.72 -1.24
C ARG A 29 -1.82 6.67 -0.97
N ALA A 30 -1.22 6.58 0.21
CA ALA A 30 -0.08 7.41 0.58
C ALA A 30 1.14 7.15 -0.35
N GLU A 31 1.44 5.89 -0.63
CA GLU A 31 2.53 5.55 -1.54
C GLU A 31 2.21 5.91 -3.00
N GLN A 32 0.96 5.77 -3.45
CA GLN A 32 0.55 6.25 -4.77
C GLN A 32 0.79 7.76 -4.91
N ILE A 33 0.40 8.56 -3.91
CA ILE A 33 0.66 10.02 -3.90
C ILE A 33 2.16 10.30 -3.96
N LYS A 34 2.95 9.63 -3.12
CA LYS A 34 4.41 9.80 -3.05
C LYS A 34 5.11 9.44 -4.37
N LEU A 35 4.59 8.46 -5.10
CA LEU A 35 5.11 7.99 -6.38
C LEU A 35 4.54 8.74 -7.59
N GLY A 36 3.67 9.74 -7.39
CA GLY A 36 3.02 10.49 -8.46
C GLY A 36 2.00 9.66 -9.28
N MET A 37 1.45 8.61 -8.68
CA MET A 37 0.46 7.71 -9.29
C MET A 37 -0.98 8.17 -8.98
N PRO A 38 -1.98 7.72 -9.75
CA PRO A 38 -3.39 7.86 -9.37
C PRO A 38 -3.63 7.28 -7.97
N SER A 39 -4.18 8.08 -7.05
CA SER A 39 -4.34 7.72 -5.64
C SER A 39 -5.72 7.10 -5.34
N ASP A 40 -6.04 6.04 -6.06
CA ASP A 40 -7.31 5.30 -5.97
C ASP A 40 -7.37 4.27 -4.83
N ALA A 41 -6.27 4.13 -4.08
CA ALA A 41 -6.10 3.14 -3.02
C ALA A 41 -6.15 1.67 -3.49
N TRP A 42 -6.01 1.42 -4.79
CA TRP A 42 -6.00 0.09 -5.37
C TRP A 42 -4.57 -0.40 -5.64
N PRO A 43 -4.15 -1.53 -5.05
CA PRO A 43 -2.81 -2.04 -5.29
C PRO A 43 -2.72 -2.71 -6.66
N THR A 44 -1.94 -2.11 -7.55
CA THR A 44 -1.64 -2.66 -8.88
C THR A 44 -0.27 -3.35 -8.89
N PRO A 45 0.02 -4.22 -9.88
CA PRO A 45 1.36 -4.75 -10.08
C PRO A 45 2.42 -3.65 -10.26
N ASP A 46 2.09 -2.55 -10.94
CA ASP A 46 3.00 -1.40 -11.13
C ASP A 46 3.32 -0.73 -9.79
N LEU A 47 2.33 -0.52 -8.91
CA LEU A 47 2.59 -0.05 -7.54
C LEU A 47 3.54 -1.02 -6.84
N LEU A 48 3.25 -2.32 -6.87
CA LEU A 48 4.03 -3.33 -6.15
C LEU A 48 5.49 -3.42 -6.61
N ASN A 49 5.77 -3.10 -7.88
CA ASN A 49 7.12 -3.04 -8.43
C ASN A 49 7.89 -1.78 -7.98
N ARG A 50 7.18 -0.71 -7.62
CA ARG A 50 7.75 0.57 -7.16
C ARG A 50 7.93 0.67 -5.63
N LEU A 51 7.24 -0.20 -4.86
CA LEU A 51 7.39 -0.36 -3.41
C LEU A 51 8.59 -1.24 -3.01
#